data_AF-A0A2S2QXK8-F1
#
_entry.id   AF-A0A2S2QXK8-F1
#
_cell.length_a   1.000
_cell.length_b   1.000
_cell.length_c   1.000
_cell.angle_alpha   90.00
_cell.angle_beta   90.00
_cell.angle_gamma   90.00
#
_symmetry.space_group_name_H-M   'P 1'
#
loop_
_entity.id
_entity.type
_entity.pdbx_description
1 polymer ?
#
loop_
_entity_poly.entity_id
_entity_poly.type
_entity_poly.pdbx_seq_one_letter_code
_entity_poly.pdbx_strand_id
1 'polypeptide(L)'
;MNDDASKYLGIKLDRTLTYNQHLEDVKNKLKTRNNIISKLAGTSWGCRANVLRISALALVYSVAEYCAPAWERSVHTKKVDTQLNNTMRIITGCVRATNLQWLPVLSNVAPPAIRRHLSSVKLLQKIN
;
A
#
# COMPACT_ATOMS: atom_id res chain seq x y z
N MET A 1 25.73 2.07 -13.17
CA MET A 1 26.05 0.94 -12.28
C MET A 1 24.76 0.23 -11.97
N ASN A 2 24.58 -0.97 -12.54
CA ASN A 2 23.42 -1.81 -12.28
C ASN A 2 23.61 -2.38 -10.87
N ASP A 3 22.94 -1.79 -9.88
CA ASP A 3 23.05 -2.25 -8.50
C ASP A 3 22.18 -3.51 -8.41
N ASP A 4 22.81 -4.69 -8.54
CA ASP A 4 22.16 -6.00 -8.48
C ASP A 4 21.59 -6.24 -7.08
N ALA A 5 20.39 -5.71 -6.83
CA ALA A 5 19.66 -5.93 -5.61
C ALA A 5 19.22 -7.40 -5.56
N SER A 6 19.83 -8.17 -4.65
CA SER A 6 19.52 -9.59 -4.46
C SER A 6 18.07 -9.75 -4.02
N LYS A 7 17.37 -10.76 -4.58
CA LYS A 7 15.96 -11.00 -4.29
C LYS A 7 15.80 -12.16 -3.33
N TYR A 8 15.17 -11.92 -2.19
CA TYR A 8 14.87 -12.94 -1.19
C TYR A 8 13.40 -12.86 -0.77
N LEU A 9 12.69 -13.99 -0.80
CA LEU A 9 11.24 -14.06 -0.50
C LEU A 9 10.42 -12.97 -1.23
N GLY A 10 10.77 -12.64 -2.47
CA GLY A 10 10.06 -11.61 -3.23
C GLY A 10 10.45 -10.15 -2.93
N ILE A 11 11.29 -9.91 -1.92
CA ILE A 11 11.83 -8.58 -1.56
C ILE A 11 13.18 -8.37 -2.25
N LYS A 12 13.44 -7.16 -2.75
CA LYS A 12 14.76 -6.77 -3.25
C LYS A 12 15.53 -6.08 -2.13
N LEU A 13 16.70 -6.63 -1.80
CA LEU A 13 17.62 -6.10 -0.81
C LEU A 13 18.72 -5.34 -1.55
N ASP A 14 18.74 -4.02 -1.40
CA ASP A 14 19.85 -3.19 -1.79
C ASP A 14 20.98 -3.28 -0.75
N ARG A 15 22.22 -3.00 -1.16
CA ARG A 15 23.40 -3.14 -0.29
C ARG A 15 23.30 -2.34 1.00
N THR A 16 22.61 -1.21 0.96
CA THR A 16 22.40 -0.30 2.09
C THR A 16 21.09 -0.54 2.84
N LEU A 17 20.29 -1.55 2.45
CA LEU A 17 18.99 -1.88 3.04
C LEU A 17 18.04 -0.67 3.14
N THR A 18 18.08 0.22 2.16
CA THR A 18 17.12 1.34 2.05
C THR A 18 15.82 0.89 1.41
N TYR A 19 15.80 -0.26 0.73
CA TYR A 19 14.66 -0.83 0.02
C TYR A 19 14.09 0.08 -1.07
N ASN A 20 14.87 1.06 -1.56
CA ASN A 20 14.39 2.06 -2.51
C ASN A 20 13.83 1.42 -3.79
N GLN A 21 14.59 0.51 -4.40
CA GLN A 21 14.19 -0.19 -5.62
C GLN A 21 12.99 -1.10 -5.37
N HIS A 22 12.96 -1.79 -4.22
CA HIS A 22 11.83 -2.63 -3.83
C HIS A 22 10.53 -1.81 -3.71
N LEU A 23 10.59 -0.67 -3.04
CA LEU A 23 9.42 0.19 -2.83
C LEU A 23 8.95 0.87 -4.12
N GLU A 24 9.85 1.13 -5.07
CA GLU A 24 9.47 1.57 -6.42
C GLU A 24 8.70 0.45 -7.16
N ASP A 25 9.19 -0.78 -7.10
CA ASP A 25 8.50 -1.93 -7.71
C ASP A 25 7.12 -2.16 -7.05
N VAL A 26 7.02 -2.05 -5.72
CA VAL A 26 5.75 -2.15 -4.99
C VAL A 26 4.81 -1.03 -5.42
N LYS A 27 5.25 0.24 -5.45
CA LYS A 27 4.46 1.37 -5.96
C LYS A 27 3.89 1.08 -7.35
N ASN A 28 4.70 0.55 -8.27
CA ASN A 28 4.25 0.23 -9.62
C ASN A 28 3.20 -0.90 -9.63
N LYS A 29 3.38 -1.95 -8.81
CA LYS A 29 2.35 -2.99 -8.61
C LYS A 29 1.05 -2.40 -8.07
N LEU A 30 1.12 -1.52 -7.07
CA LEU A 30 -0.06 -0.86 -6.49
C LEU A 30 -0.76 0.02 -7.50
N LYS A 31 -0.02 0.74 -8.35
CA LYS A 31 -0.59 1.54 -9.45
C LYS A 31 -1.43 0.66 -10.39
N THR A 32 -0.91 -0.49 -10.81
CA THR A 32 -1.64 -1.43 -11.67
C THR A 32 -2.90 -1.96 -10.98
N ARG A 33 -2.83 -2.30 -9.69
CA ARG A 33 -4.00 -2.78 -8.94
C ARG A 33 -5.03 -1.68 -8.68
N ASN A 34 -4.59 -0.45 -8.43
CA ASN A 34 -5.44 0.72 -8.34
C ASN A 34 -6.24 0.93 -9.63
N ASN A 35 -5.65 0.73 -10.80
CA ASN A 35 -6.39 0.82 -12.07
C ASN A 35 -7.54 -0.20 -12.15
N ILE A 36 -7.36 -1.41 -11.60
CA ILE A 36 -8.41 -2.43 -11.53
C ILE A 36 -9.55 -1.95 -10.61
N ILE A 37 -9.21 -1.46 -9.40
CA ILE A 37 -10.21 -0.93 -8.46
C ILE A 37 -10.94 0.28 -9.05
N SER A 38 -10.25 1.19 -9.75
CA SER A 38 -10.85 2.34 -10.43
C SER A 38 -11.85 1.90 -11.51
N LYS A 39 -11.52 0.87 -12.30
CA LYS A 39 -12.44 0.31 -13.30
C LYS A 39 -13.69 -0.28 -12.64
N LEU A 40 -13.55 -0.97 -11.51
CA LEU A 40 -14.69 -1.48 -10.74
C LEU A 40 -15.57 -0.34 -10.21
N ALA A 41 -14.96 0.73 -9.71
CA ALA A 41 -15.68 1.90 -9.18
C ALA A 41 -16.45 2.67 -10.27
N GLY A 42 -15.94 2.71 -11.49
CA GLY A 42 -16.54 3.44 -12.62
C GLY A 42 -17.56 2.65 -13.46
N THR A 43 -18.03 1.49 -12.99
CA THR A 43 -19.05 0.71 -13.72
C THR A 43 -20.45 1.34 -13.60
N SER A 44 -21.27 1.24 -14.65
CA SER A 44 -22.61 1.86 -14.75
C SER A 44 -23.57 1.49 -13.61
N TRP A 45 -23.42 0.31 -13.00
CA TRP A 45 -24.25 -0.14 -11.89
C TRP A 45 -23.73 0.24 -10.51
N GLY A 46 -22.56 0.91 -10.44
CA GLY A 46 -21.96 1.40 -9.20
C GLY A 46 -21.57 0.30 -8.22
N CYS A 47 -20.28 0.12 -7.97
CA CYS A 47 -19.84 -0.77 -6.89
C CYS A 47 -20.04 -0.08 -5.53
N ARG A 48 -20.71 -0.73 -4.57
CA ARG A 48 -20.88 -0.18 -3.21
C ARG A 48 -19.51 0.08 -2.58
N ALA A 49 -19.35 1.21 -1.88
CA ALA A 49 -18.08 1.59 -1.24
C ALA A 49 -17.48 0.48 -0.35
N ASN A 50 -18.33 -0.29 0.35
CA ASN A 50 -17.87 -1.43 1.15
C ASN A 50 -17.23 -2.54 0.30
N VAL A 51 -17.81 -2.85 -0.86
CA VAL A 51 -17.27 -3.85 -1.79
C VAL A 51 -15.95 -3.36 -2.37
N LEU A 52 -15.87 -2.09 -2.80
CA LEU A 52 -14.62 -1.48 -3.25
C LEU A 52 -13.53 -1.53 -2.18
N ARG A 53 -13.89 -1.25 -0.92
CA ARG A 53 -12.98 -1.34 0.23
C ARG A 53 -12.46 -2.76 0.42
N ILE A 54 -13.34 -3.76 0.42
CA ILE A 54 -12.96 -5.17 0.58
C ILE A 54 -12.04 -5.59 -0.58
N SER A 55 -12.41 -5.28 -1.82
CA SER A 55 -11.59 -5.57 -3.00
C SER A 55 -10.22 -4.87 -2.94
N ALA A 56 -10.17 -3.62 -2.49
CA ALA A 56 -8.94 -2.88 -2.31
C ALA A 56 -8.05 -3.47 -1.20
N LEU A 57 -8.63 -3.92 -0.09
CA LEU A 57 -7.87 -4.61 0.96
C LEU A 57 -7.28 -5.92 0.43
N ALA A 58 -8.08 -6.70 -0.29
CA ALA A 58 -7.67 -7.98 -0.85
C ALA A 58 -6.61 -7.86 -1.95
N LEU A 59 -6.72 -6.85 -2.83
CA LEU A 59 -5.82 -6.69 -3.97
C LEU A 59 -4.69 -5.70 -3.66
N VAL A 60 -4.97 -4.51 -3.19
CA VAL A 60 -3.95 -3.47 -3.04
C VAL A 60 -3.17 -3.65 -1.74
N TYR A 61 -3.86 -3.75 -0.60
CA TYR A 61 -3.20 -3.81 0.70
C TYR A 61 -2.44 -5.13 0.90
N SER A 62 -2.93 -6.25 0.37
CA SER A 62 -2.19 -7.53 0.44
C SER A 62 -0.78 -7.46 -0.15
N VAL A 63 -0.57 -6.66 -1.21
CA VAL A 63 0.78 -6.43 -1.78
C VAL A 63 1.54 -5.37 -1.01
N ALA A 64 0.87 -4.30 -0.60
CA ALA A 64 1.52 -3.24 0.15
C ALA A 64 2.00 -3.69 1.54
N GLU A 65 1.37 -4.72 2.11
CA GLU A 65 1.68 -5.19 3.46
C GLU A 65 2.55 -6.45 3.47
N TYR A 66 2.76 -7.06 2.30
CA TYR A 66 3.63 -8.20 2.16
C TYR A 66 5.05 -7.86 2.62
N CYS A 67 5.50 -8.56 3.66
CA CYS A 67 6.78 -8.33 4.33
C CYS A 67 7.04 -6.87 4.73
N ALA A 68 5.99 -6.11 5.03
CA ALA A 68 6.11 -4.73 5.50
C ALA A 68 7.10 -4.51 6.66
N PRO A 69 7.22 -5.42 7.66
CA PRO A 69 8.19 -5.25 8.73
C PRO A 69 9.64 -5.13 8.26
N ALA A 70 10.00 -5.72 7.11
CA ALA A 70 11.38 -5.67 6.60
C ALA A 70 11.80 -4.24 6.18
N TRP A 71 10.87 -3.48 5.61
CA TRP A 71 11.13 -2.17 5.04
C TRP A 71 10.37 -1.04 5.76
N GLU A 72 9.70 -1.31 6.88
CA GLU A 72 8.89 -0.36 7.65
C GLU A 72 9.63 0.95 7.93
N ARG A 73 10.91 0.84 8.30
CA ARG A 73 11.80 1.96 8.67
C ARG A 73 12.50 2.63 7.49
N SER A 74 12.19 2.23 6.25
CA SER A 74 12.76 2.87 5.06
C SER A 74 12.27 4.32 4.93
N VAL A 75 13.17 5.22 4.55
CA VAL A 75 12.82 6.62 4.24
C VAL A 75 11.96 6.75 2.97
N HIS A 76 11.92 5.70 2.15
CA HIS A 76 11.23 5.69 0.85
C HIS A 76 9.78 5.19 0.93
N THR A 77 9.23 4.94 2.12
CA THR A 77 7.87 4.39 2.28
C THR A 77 6.79 5.29 1.70
N LYS A 78 7.06 6.60 1.62
CA LYS A 78 6.16 7.58 1.00
C LYS A 78 5.77 7.19 -0.43
N LYS A 79 6.62 6.47 -1.16
CA LYS A 79 6.30 5.95 -2.51
C LYS A 79 5.08 5.03 -2.49
N VAL A 80 5.01 4.13 -1.51
CA VAL A 80 3.87 3.22 -1.30
C VAL A 80 2.67 3.99 -0.76
N ASP A 81 2.89 4.87 0.23
CA ASP A 81 1.82 5.64 0.87
C ASP A 81 1.06 6.51 -0.15
N THR A 82 1.75 7.08 -1.16
CA THR A 82 1.08 7.84 -2.24
C THR A 82 0.06 7.01 -3.02
N GLN A 83 0.37 5.74 -3.28
CA GLN A 83 -0.54 4.85 -3.99
C GLN A 83 -1.69 4.39 -3.09
N LEU A 84 -1.43 4.13 -1.80
CA LEU A 84 -2.47 3.79 -0.83
C LEU A 84 -3.45 4.96 -0.60
N ASN A 85 -2.95 6.19 -0.58
CA ASN A 85 -3.80 7.39 -0.57
C ASN A 85 -4.69 7.46 -1.80
N ASN A 86 -4.18 7.13 -2.98
CA ASN A 86 -4.98 7.04 -4.19
C ASN A 86 -6.04 5.93 -4.09
N THR A 87 -5.70 4.78 -3.51
CA THR A 87 -6.66 3.69 -3.24
C THR A 87 -7.80 4.17 -2.35
N MET A 88 -7.51 4.87 -1.25
CA MET A 88 -8.53 5.40 -0.35
C MET A 88 -9.45 6.41 -1.07
N ARG A 89 -8.91 7.23 -1.98
CA ARG A 89 -9.72 8.12 -2.84
C ARG A 89 -10.63 7.35 -3.78
N ILE A 90 -10.16 6.25 -4.38
CA ILE A 90 -10.99 5.42 -5.25
C ILE A 90 -12.15 4.78 -4.46
N ILE A 91 -11.87 4.28 -3.26
CA ILE A 91 -12.90 3.67 -2.37
C ILE A 91 -13.99 4.69 -2.01
N THR A 92 -13.59 5.93 -1.73
CA THR A 92 -14.46 6.99 -1.21
C THR A 92 -15.08 7.88 -2.28
N GLY A 93 -14.56 7.86 -3.50
CA GLY A 93 -14.90 8.83 -4.54
C GLY A 93 -14.36 10.24 -4.27
N CYS A 94 -13.50 10.43 -3.27
CA CYS A 94 -13.00 11.75 -2.90
C CYS A 94 -12.12 12.37 -3.98
N VAL A 95 -12.35 13.65 -4.27
CA VAL A 95 -11.52 14.46 -5.18
C VAL A 95 -10.10 14.62 -4.62
N ARG A 96 -9.13 14.88 -5.51
CA ARG A 96 -7.70 15.04 -5.16
C ARG A 96 -7.45 16.13 -4.11
N ALA A 97 -8.27 17.18 -4.09
CA ALA A 97 -8.16 18.30 -3.14
C ALA A 97 -8.44 17.90 -1.67
N THR A 98 -9.10 16.77 -1.43
CA THR A 98 -9.39 16.30 -0.07
C THR A 98 -8.09 16.10 0.72
N ASN A 99 -8.00 16.69 1.91
CA ASN A 99 -6.82 16.60 2.77
C ASN A 99 -6.54 15.13 3.13
N LEU A 100 -5.25 14.75 3.11
CA LEU A 100 -4.78 13.39 3.36
C LEU A 100 -5.22 12.84 4.72
N GLN A 101 -5.35 13.69 5.74
CA GLN A 101 -5.75 13.29 7.09
C GLN A 101 -7.17 12.70 7.14
N TRP A 102 -8.05 13.09 6.22
CA TRP A 102 -9.44 12.60 6.18
C TRP A 102 -9.60 11.28 5.44
N LEU A 103 -8.65 10.91 4.56
CA LEU A 103 -8.77 9.69 3.74
C LEU A 103 -8.91 8.40 4.57
N PRO A 104 -8.13 8.19 5.66
CA PRO A 104 -8.27 7.00 6.49
C PRO A 104 -9.66 6.88 7.12
N VAL A 105 -10.18 8.01 7.62
CA VAL A 105 -11.49 8.08 8.27
C VAL A 105 -12.61 7.78 7.27
N LEU A 106 -12.61 8.47 6.13
CA LEU A 106 -13.65 8.33 5.11
C LEU A 106 -13.66 6.94 4.45
N SER A 107 -12.47 6.37 4.21
CA SER A 107 -12.35 5.03 3.61
C SER A 107 -12.54 3.89 4.60
N ASN A 108 -12.65 4.20 5.90
CA ASN A 108 -12.62 3.21 6.98
C ASN A 108 -11.40 2.29 6.88
N VAL A 109 -10.23 2.85 6.55
CA VAL A 109 -8.96 2.11 6.48
C VAL A 109 -7.93 2.84 7.32
N ALA A 110 -7.28 2.15 8.25
CA ALA A 110 -6.26 2.76 9.10
C ALA A 110 -5.10 3.36 8.28
N PRO A 111 -4.46 4.45 8.75
CA PRO A 111 -3.34 5.08 8.07
C PRO A 111 -2.23 4.07 7.70
N PRO A 112 -1.62 4.17 6.50
CA PRO A 112 -0.60 3.23 6.04
C PRO A 112 0.57 3.01 7.02
N ALA A 113 1.06 4.08 7.65
CA ALA A 113 2.14 4.00 8.63
C ALA A 113 1.74 3.14 9.85
N ILE A 114 0.53 3.35 10.37
CA ILE A 114 0.00 2.59 11.51
C ILE A 114 -0.16 1.12 11.14
N ARG A 115 -0.70 0.83 9.95
CA ARG A 115 -0.89 -0.55 9.48
C ARG A 115 0.43 -1.31 9.37
N ARG A 116 1.47 -0.66 8.81
CA ARG A 116 2.81 -1.25 8.72
C ARG A 116 3.43 -1.49 10.09
N HIS A 117 3.33 -0.50 10.98
CA HIS A 117 3.83 -0.62 12.34
C HIS A 117 3.16 -1.76 13.12
N LEU A 118 1.84 -1.89 13.03
CA LEU A 118 1.10 -2.98 13.65
C LEU A 118 1.55 -4.35 13.15
N SER A 119 1.84 -4.49 11.86
CA SER A 119 2.40 -5.74 11.31
C SER A 119 3.76 -6.10 11.91
N SER A 120 4.58 -5.09 12.19
CA SER A 120 5.89 -5.24 12.84
C SER A 120 5.75 -5.67 14.30
N VAL A 121 4.89 -4.98 15.05
CA VAL A 121 4.58 -5.32 16.45
C VAL A 121 4.04 -6.75 16.58
N LYS A 122 3.10 -7.15 15.71
CA LYS A 122 2.57 -8.52 15.68
C LYS A 122 3.63 -9.58 15.41
N LEU A 123 4.66 -9.24 14.63
CA LEU A 123 5.77 -10.16 14.36
C LEU A 123 6.64 -10.29 15.62
N LEU A 124 7.00 -9.17 16.26
CA LEU A 124 7.78 -9.17 17.49
C LEU A 124 7.11 -9.95 18.62
N GLN A 125 5.78 -9.82 18.76
CA GLN A 125 4.99 -10.56 19.75
C GLN A 125 4.98 -12.08 19.54
N LYS A 126 5.35 -12.58 18.35
CA LYS A 126 5.43 -14.02 18.08
C LYS A 126 6.83 -14.59 18.34
N ILE A 127 7.84 -13.73 18.42
CA ILE A 127 9.23 -14.13 18.68
C ILE A 127 9.45 -14.29 20.19
N ASN A 128 8.74 -13.51 21.00
CA ASN A 128 8.71 -13.61 22.46
C ASN A 128 7.65 -14.61 22.92
#